data_AF-A0A526Z6K0-F1
#
_entry.id   AF-A0A526Z6K0-F1
#
_cell.length_a   1.000
_cell.length_b   1.000
_cell.length_c   1.000
_cell.angle_alpha   90.00
_cell.angle_beta   90.00
_cell.angle_gamma   90.00
#
_symmetry.space_group_name_H-M   'P 1'
#
loop_
_entity.id
_entity.type
_entity.pdbx_description
1 polymer ?
#
loop_
_entity_poly.entity_id
_entity_poly.type
_entity_poly.pdbx_seq_one_letter_code
_entity_poly.pdbx_strand_id
1 'polypeptide(L)'
;IHTDPKQAAVASQMFLVEDFVPDRIEFELSSDKQEIAQGETANVTVDGRFLYGAPAAGLALEGELTLSTTRDWDRFKGYSFGLADEQSAEPSVTPFTGLPVVGD
;
A
#
# COMPACT_ATOMS: atom_id res chain seq x y z
N ILE A 1 35.90 -0.58 -13.53
CA ILE A 1 36.80 -0.57 -14.72
C ILE A 1 38.20 -0.21 -14.24
N HIS A 2 39.21 -1.02 -14.55
CA HIS A 2 40.61 -0.77 -14.18
C HIS A 2 41.45 -0.62 -15.44
N THR A 3 42.23 0.45 -15.53
CA THR A 3 43.23 0.65 -16.60
C THR A 3 44.65 0.25 -16.16
N ASP A 4 44.93 0.20 -14.86
CA ASP A 4 46.11 -0.42 -14.23
C ASP A 4 45.64 -1.27 -13.02
N PRO A 5 45.87 -2.60 -13.01
CA PRO A 5 45.47 -3.50 -11.91
C PRO A 5 46.09 -3.19 -10.54
N LYS A 6 47.20 -2.42 -10.50
CA LYS A 6 47.86 -2.02 -9.25
C LYS A 6 47.34 -0.68 -8.68
N GLN A 7 46.42 -0.03 -9.40
CA GLN A 7 45.80 1.23 -8.97
C GLN A 7 44.31 1.05 -8.68
N ALA A 8 43.75 2.02 -7.95
CA ALA A 8 42.34 2.02 -7.57
C ALA A 8 41.42 1.99 -8.82
N ALA A 9 40.22 1.44 -8.66
CA ALA A 9 39.24 1.37 -9.74
C ALA A 9 38.91 2.78 -10.26
N VAL A 10 38.91 2.96 -11.58
CA VAL A 10 38.50 4.22 -12.22
C VAL A 10 37.02 4.49 -11.98
N ALA A 11 36.23 3.42 -11.78
CA ALA A 11 34.84 3.47 -11.35
C ALA A 11 34.41 2.12 -10.76
N SER A 12 33.55 2.18 -9.76
CA SER A 12 32.82 1.05 -9.17
C SER A 12 31.33 1.37 -9.12
N GLN A 13 30.49 0.41 -9.46
CA GLN A 13 29.04 0.50 -9.29
C GLN A 13 28.58 -0.69 -8.47
N MET A 14 27.78 -0.42 -7.44
CA MET A 14 27.14 -1.45 -6.64
C MET A 14 25.72 -1.66 -7.15
N PHE A 15 25.29 -2.91 -7.26
CA PHE A 15 23.90 -3.27 -7.46
C PHE A 15 23.55 -4.42 -6.53
N LEU A 16 22.29 -4.43 -6.10
CA LEU A 16 21.74 -5.47 -5.25
C LEU A 16 21.33 -6.65 -6.14
N VAL A 17 21.68 -7.86 -5.70
CA VAL A 17 21.23 -9.11 -6.32
C VAL A 17 20.42 -9.86 -5.29
N GLU A 18 19.13 -9.99 -5.57
CA GLU A 18 18.18 -10.78 -4.79
C GLU A 18 17.54 -11.84 -5.70
N ASP A 19 17.04 -12.91 -5.09
CA ASP A 19 16.21 -13.88 -5.80
C ASP A 19 14.83 -13.26 -6.01
N PHE A 20 14.52 -12.91 -7.26
CA PHE A 20 13.28 -12.26 -7.63
C PHE A 20 12.35 -13.26 -8.29
N VAL A 21 11.23 -13.57 -7.63
CA VAL A 21 10.10 -14.28 -8.25
C VAL A 21 9.16 -13.22 -8.83
N PRO A 22 8.98 -13.16 -10.16
CA PRO A 22 8.10 -12.17 -10.75
C PRO A 22 6.66 -12.30 -10.26
N ASP A 23 6.03 -11.15 -10.05
CA ASP A 23 4.60 -11.08 -9.78
C ASP A 23 3.82 -11.74 -10.91
N ARG A 24 2.67 -12.32 -10.56
CA ARG A 24 1.80 -13.03 -11.53
C ARG A 24 0.43 -12.39 -11.66
N ILE A 25 0.08 -11.52 -10.72
CA ILE A 25 -1.22 -10.88 -10.54
C ILE A 25 -0.97 -9.42 -10.20
N GLU A 26 -1.85 -8.55 -10.65
CA GLU A 26 -1.97 -7.16 -10.21
C GLU A 26 -3.39 -6.92 -9.67
N PHE A 27 -3.54 -5.90 -8.83
CA PHE A 27 -4.85 -5.45 -8.40
C PHE A 27 -4.89 -3.93 -8.22
N GLU A 28 -6.10 -3.38 -8.35
CA GLU A 28 -6.40 -1.99 -8.06
C GLU A 28 -7.41 -1.89 -6.91
N LEU A 29 -7.18 -0.95 -5.99
CA LEU A 29 -8.15 -0.56 -4.98
C LEU A 29 -8.80 0.76 -5.39
N SER A 30 -10.13 0.79 -5.34
CA SER A 30 -10.91 2.01 -5.50
C SER A 30 -11.95 2.13 -4.40
N SER A 31 -12.37 3.34 -4.09
CA SER A 31 -13.48 3.57 -3.17
C SER A 31 -14.49 4.53 -3.75
N ASP A 32 -15.76 4.33 -3.41
CA ASP A 32 -16.85 5.23 -3.75
C ASP A 32 -16.75 6.60 -3.04
N LYS A 33 -15.95 6.67 -1.96
CA LYS A 33 -15.77 7.88 -1.14
C LYS A 33 -14.30 8.08 -0.78
N GLN A 34 -13.87 9.33 -0.84
CA GLN A 34 -12.51 9.72 -0.43
C GLN A 34 -12.44 10.15 1.04
N GLU A 35 -13.58 10.51 1.63
CA GLU A 35 -13.74 10.85 3.04
C GLU A 35 -15.07 10.28 3.53
N ILE A 36 -15.13 9.83 4.78
CA ILE A 36 -16.33 9.32 5.42
C ILE A 36 -16.57 10.02 6.76
N ALA A 37 -17.83 10.31 7.07
CA ALA A 37 -18.22 10.75 8.40
C ALA A 37 -18.30 9.57 9.38
N GLN A 38 -18.31 9.86 10.68
CA GLN A 38 -18.53 8.83 11.69
C GLN A 38 -19.89 8.14 11.48
N GLY A 39 -19.89 6.80 11.45
CA GLY A 39 -21.09 5.99 11.22
C GLY A 39 -21.49 5.87 9.76
N GLU A 40 -20.75 6.48 8.84
CA GLU A 40 -20.95 6.32 7.41
C GLU A 40 -20.12 5.15 6.86
N THR A 41 -20.71 4.39 5.92
CA THR A 41 -20.01 3.33 5.21
C THR A 41 -19.43 3.85 3.89
N ALA A 42 -18.20 3.44 3.59
CA ALA A 42 -17.63 3.47 2.25
C ALA A 42 -17.50 2.05 1.70
N ASN A 43 -17.68 1.91 0.40
CA ASN A 43 -17.38 0.67 -0.31
C ASN A 43 -15.98 0.78 -0.89
N VAL A 44 -15.20 -0.28 -0.70
CA VAL A 44 -13.89 -0.44 -1.34
C VAL A 44 -14.01 -1.60 -2.32
N THR A 45 -13.63 -1.36 -3.57
CA THR A 45 -13.61 -2.35 -4.63
C THR A 45 -12.17 -2.76 -4.91
N VAL A 46 -11.94 -4.06 -4.97
CA VAL A 46 -10.67 -4.66 -5.39
C VAL A 46 -10.89 -5.29 -6.76
N ASP A 47 -10.19 -4.80 -7.79
CA ASP A 47 -10.18 -5.39 -9.13
C ASP A 47 -8.84 -6.09 -9.33
N GLY A 48 -8.86 -7.43 -9.41
CA GLY A 48 -7.67 -8.25 -9.56
C GLY A 48 -7.61 -8.97 -10.90
N ARG A 49 -6.42 -9.07 -11.49
CA ARG A 49 -6.17 -9.83 -12.72
C ARG A 49 -4.77 -10.43 -12.76
N PHE A 50 -4.64 -11.54 -13.47
CA PHE A 50 -3.32 -12.03 -13.83
C PHE A 50 -2.63 -11.06 -14.79
N LEU A 51 -1.30 -10.97 -14.74
CA LEU A 51 -0.53 -10.08 -15.63
C LEU A 51 -0.62 -10.47 -17.13
N TYR A 52 -1.13 -11.68 -17.44
CA TYR A 52 -1.45 -12.09 -18.81
C TYR A 52 -2.90 -11.74 -19.22
N GLY A 53 -3.66 -11.05 -18.37
CA GLY A 53 -4.95 -10.44 -18.66
C GLY A 53 -6.20 -11.23 -18.24
N ALA A 54 -6.06 -12.43 -17.67
CA ALA A 54 -7.23 -13.16 -17.17
C ALA A 54 -7.74 -12.59 -15.83
N PRO A 55 -9.05 -12.61 -15.55
CA PRO A 55 -9.58 -12.25 -14.24
C PRO A 55 -8.99 -13.10 -13.11
N ALA A 56 -8.81 -12.52 -11.93
CA ALA A 56 -8.31 -13.21 -10.73
C ALA A 56 -9.36 -14.13 -10.05
N ALA A 57 -10.33 -14.64 -10.81
CA ALA A 57 -11.41 -15.47 -10.26
C ALA A 57 -10.86 -16.73 -9.59
N GLY A 58 -11.40 -17.08 -8.42
CA GLY A 58 -10.97 -18.24 -7.65
C GLY A 58 -9.78 -18.01 -6.70
N LEU A 59 -9.20 -16.80 -6.67
CA LEU A 59 -8.13 -16.47 -5.73
C LEU A 59 -8.68 -16.05 -4.36
N ALA A 60 -7.97 -16.43 -3.30
CA ALA A 60 -8.25 -15.98 -1.95
C ALA A 60 -7.90 -14.50 -1.80
N LEU A 61 -8.72 -13.76 -1.04
CA LEU A 61 -8.48 -12.37 -0.68
C LEU A 61 -8.03 -12.28 0.78
N GLU A 62 -6.99 -11.50 1.04
CA GLU A 62 -6.54 -11.13 2.38
C GLU A 62 -6.39 -9.60 2.44
N GLY A 63 -6.60 -9.02 3.62
CA GLY A 63 -6.43 -7.58 3.80
C GLY A 63 -6.63 -7.15 5.25
N GLU A 64 -6.29 -5.90 5.53
CA GLU A 64 -6.44 -5.29 6.84
C GLU A 64 -6.88 -3.82 6.73
N LEU A 65 -7.54 -3.32 7.77
CA LEU A 65 -7.90 -1.93 7.96
C LEU A 65 -6.96 -1.29 8.97
N THR A 66 -6.22 -0.28 8.54
CA THR A 66 -5.44 0.58 9.44
C THR A 66 -6.16 1.91 9.65
N LEU A 67 -6.42 2.25 10.90
CA LEU A 67 -6.98 3.54 11.29
C LEU A 67 -5.95 4.33 12.11
N SER A 68 -5.67 5.55 11.70
CA SER A 68 -4.72 6.44 12.38
C SER A 68 -5.25 7.88 12.41
N THR A 69 -4.70 8.68 13.32
CA THR A 69 -5.04 10.10 13.43
C THR A 69 -4.28 10.92 12.38
N THR A 70 -4.96 11.84 11.70
CA THR A 70 -4.31 12.86 10.87
C THR A 70 -4.46 14.24 11.53
N ARG A 71 -3.39 15.03 11.53
CA ARG A 71 -3.40 16.40 12.08
C ARG A 71 -3.65 17.44 11.00
N ASP A 72 -3.30 17.14 9.77
CA ASP A 72 -3.54 17.98 8.61
C ASP A 72 -4.76 17.50 7.82
N TRP A 73 -5.44 18.47 7.21
CA TRP A 73 -6.55 18.22 6.31
C TRP A 73 -6.44 19.18 5.13
N ASP A 74 -6.36 18.62 3.93
CA ASP A 74 -6.11 19.36 2.69
C ASP A 74 -7.11 20.49 2.42
N ARG A 75 -8.36 20.35 2.87
CA ARG A 75 -9.39 21.39 2.75
C ARG A 75 -9.09 22.63 3.59
N PHE A 76 -8.27 22.51 4.63
CA PHE A 76 -7.95 23.57 5.60
C PHE A 76 -6.43 23.71 5.76
N LYS A 77 -5.75 24.10 4.67
CA LYS A 77 -4.31 24.33 4.67
C LYS A 77 -3.91 25.34 5.76
N GLY A 78 -2.87 25.01 6.52
CA GLY A 78 -2.35 25.84 7.62
C GLY A 78 -3.05 25.66 8.97
N TYR A 79 -4.10 24.84 9.04
CA TYR A 79 -4.74 24.45 10.30
C TYR A 79 -4.27 23.05 10.73
N SER A 80 -4.27 22.82 12.04
CA SER A 80 -4.07 21.51 12.66
C SER A 80 -5.35 21.10 13.39
N PHE A 81 -5.69 19.82 13.28
CA PHE A 81 -6.83 19.19 13.95
C PHE A 81 -6.35 18.25 15.08
N GLY A 82 -7.25 17.94 16.01
CA GLY A 82 -6.92 17.23 17.27
C GLY A 82 -6.54 18.16 18.41
N LEU A 83 -6.36 17.63 19.62
CA LEU A 83 -5.93 18.45 20.76
C LEU A 83 -4.43 18.75 20.66
N ALA A 84 -4.00 19.87 21.24
CA ALA A 84 -2.61 20.32 21.19
C ALA A 84 -1.67 19.38 21.99
N ASP A 85 -2.20 18.80 23.05
CA ASP A 85 -1.57 17.90 24.01
C ASP A 85 -1.86 16.41 23.75
N GLU A 86 -2.69 16.11 22.76
CA GLU A 86 -2.97 14.73 22.34
C GLU A 86 -1.74 14.12 21.67
N GLN A 87 -1.16 13.09 22.30
CA GLN A 87 -0.17 12.26 21.62
C GLN A 87 -0.89 11.49 20.52
N SER A 88 -0.27 11.45 19.33
CA SER A 88 -0.75 10.62 18.23
C SER A 88 -0.95 9.20 18.75
N ALA A 89 -2.21 8.76 18.77
CA ALA A 89 -2.53 7.39 19.13
C ALA A 89 -1.83 6.45 18.14
N GLU A 90 -1.38 5.30 18.64
CA GLU A 90 -0.87 4.26 17.76
C GLU A 90 -1.94 3.87 16.74
N PRO A 91 -1.57 3.69 15.45
CA PRO A 91 -2.50 3.18 14.46
C PRO A 91 -3.12 1.86 14.94
N SER A 92 -4.44 1.77 14.89
CA SER A 92 -5.13 0.50 15.15
C SER A 92 -5.25 -0.28 13.85
N VAL A 93 -4.77 -1.52 13.85
CA VAL A 93 -4.85 -2.43 12.69
C VAL A 93 -5.88 -3.53 12.98
N THR A 94 -6.83 -3.70 12.08
CA THR A 94 -7.85 -4.76 12.15
C THR A 94 -7.79 -5.62 10.89
N PRO A 95 -7.37 -6.90 10.99
CA PRO A 95 -7.37 -7.78 9.83
C PRO A 95 -8.81 -8.11 9.42
N PHE A 96 -9.04 -8.22 8.11
CA PHE A 96 -10.28 -8.78 7.58
C PHE A 96 -10.21 -10.30 7.66
N THR A 97 -11.26 -10.92 8.18
CA THR A 97 -11.34 -12.38 8.34
C THR A 97 -12.51 -12.94 7.54
N GLY A 98 -12.30 -14.08 6.87
CA GLY A 98 -13.36 -14.78 6.15
C GLY A 98 -13.84 -14.04 4.90
N LEU A 99 -12.92 -13.37 4.19
CA LEU A 99 -13.22 -12.72 2.92
C LEU A 99 -13.65 -13.75 1.86
N PRO A 100 -14.59 -13.40 0.97
CA PRO A 100 -15.03 -14.29 -0.10
C PRO A 100 -13.90 -14.50 -1.12
N VAL A 101 -14.02 -15.58 -1.88
CA VAL A 101 -13.15 -15.82 -3.03
C VAL A 101 -13.51 -14.83 -4.14
N VAL A 102 -12.52 -14.38 -4.90
CA VAL A 102 -12.75 -13.44 -6.00
C VAL A 102 -13.67 -14.07 -7.06
N GLY A 103 -14.74 -13.36 -7.42
CA GLY A 103 -15.65 -13.76 -8.49
C GLY A 103 -16.83 -14.66 -8.08
N ASP A 104 -17.06 -14.85 -6.77
CA ASP A 104 -18.31 -15.41 -6.22
C ASP A 104 -19.50 -14.43 -6.31
#